data_AF-A0A497DV29-F1
#
_entry.id   AF-A0A497DV29-F1
#
_cell.length_a   1.000
_cell.length_b   1.000
_cell.length_c   1.000
_cell.angle_alpha   90.00
_cell.angle_beta   90.00
_cell.angle_gamma   90.00
#
_symmetry.space_group_name_H-M   'P 1'
#
loop_
_entity.id
_entity.type
_entity.pdbx_description
1 polymer ?
#
loop_
_entity_poly.entity_id
_entity_poly.type
_entity_poly.pdbx_seq_one_letter_code
_entity_poly.pdbx_strand_id
1 'polypeptide(L)'
;MRKELFWDRDLKHLDPETEIERAINFGGFDYITEVQAKYGRDKFIKVLTTNKNLSKRAVNYWCLLLGLDREKTAVFKDKSRVWFPFK
;
A
#
# COMPACT_ATOMS: atom_id res chain seq x y z
N MET A 1 5.62 10.01 11.53
CA MET A 1 4.89 8.71 11.68
C MET A 1 3.50 8.99 12.26
N ARG A 2 2.47 8.63 11.50
CA ARG A 2 1.05 8.81 11.87
C ARG A 2 0.56 7.64 12.73
N LYS A 3 0.64 7.76 14.05
CA LYS A 3 0.34 6.68 15.03
C LYS A 3 -1.06 6.09 14.87
N GLU A 4 -2.02 6.90 14.44
CA GLU A 4 -3.41 6.52 14.19
C GLU A 4 -3.55 5.43 13.12
N LEU A 5 -2.58 5.27 12.22
CA LEU A 5 -2.60 4.24 11.17
C LEU A 5 -2.12 2.86 11.66
N PHE A 6 -1.63 2.79 12.90
CA PHE A 6 -0.95 1.63 13.47
C PHE A 6 -1.50 1.24 14.84
N TRP A 7 -2.76 1.59 15.11
CA TRP A 7 -3.44 1.27 16.39
C TRP A 7 -3.45 -0.22 16.72
N ASP A 8 -3.30 -1.08 15.70
CA ASP A 8 -3.28 -2.54 15.79
C ASP A 8 -1.88 -3.16 15.75
N ARG A 9 -0.81 -2.35 15.82
CA ARG A 9 0.58 -2.81 15.70
C ARG A 9 1.44 -2.37 16.87
N ASP A 10 2.47 -3.16 17.17
CA ASP A 10 3.55 -2.72 18.06
C ASP A 10 4.50 -1.78 17.32
N LEU A 11 4.47 -0.50 17.70
CA LEU A 11 5.28 0.56 17.09
C LEU A 11 6.79 0.32 17.25
N LYS A 12 7.23 -0.46 18.25
CA LYS A 12 8.67 -0.75 18.46
C LYS A 12 9.23 -1.70 17.40
N HIS A 13 8.38 -2.51 16.79
CA HIS A 13 8.76 -3.54 15.83
C HIS A 13 8.12 -3.29 14.46
N LEU A 14 7.79 -2.03 14.15
CA LEU A 14 7.18 -1.68 12.87
C LEU A 14 8.21 -1.77 11.75
N ASP A 15 8.02 -2.72 10.85
CA ASP A 15 8.88 -2.85 9.68
C ASP A 15 8.50 -1.82 8.59
N PRO A 16 9.45 -1.45 7.72
CA PRO A 16 9.22 -0.49 6.65
C PRO A 16 8.10 -0.87 5.67
N GLU A 17 7.91 -2.16 5.38
CA GLU A 17 6.89 -2.59 4.41
C GLU A 17 5.49 -2.37 4.99
N THR A 18 5.30 -2.64 6.28
CA THR A 18 4.05 -2.31 6.99
C THR A 18 3.79 -0.80 7.03
N GLU A 19 4.81 0.04 7.29
CA GLU A 19 4.64 1.50 7.26
C GLU A 19 4.22 2.01 5.88
N ILE A 20 4.85 1.50 4.82
CA ILE A 20 4.51 1.86 3.43
C ILE A 20 3.11 1.35 3.08
N GLU A 21 2.76 0.11 3.44
CA GLU A 21 1.43 -0.47 3.20
C GLU A 21 0.32 0.43 3.79
N ARG A 22 0.49 0.85 5.04
CA ARG A 22 -0.45 1.74 5.73
C ARG A 22 -0.51 3.11 5.07
N ALA A 23 0.63 3.67 4.67
CA ALA A 23 0.67 4.93 3.97
C ALA A 23 -0.10 4.88 2.64
N ILE A 24 0.11 3.82 1.85
CA ILE A 24 -0.58 3.61 0.56
C ILE A 24 -2.10 3.55 0.74
N ASN A 25 -2.57 2.81 1.75
CA ASN A 25 -4.00 2.63 1.98
C ASN A 25 -4.68 3.84 2.65
N PHE A 26 -4.00 4.52 3.57
CA PHE A 26 -4.65 5.44 4.53
C PHE A 26 -3.89 6.75 4.80
N GLY A 27 -2.68 6.92 4.26
CA GLY A 27 -1.74 7.98 4.66
C GLY A 27 -2.09 9.40 4.23
N GLY A 28 -2.78 9.55 3.09
CA GLY A 28 -2.91 10.85 2.42
C GLY A 28 -1.59 11.30 1.77
N PHE A 29 -1.62 12.44 1.07
CA PHE A 29 -0.49 12.90 0.25
C PHE A 29 0.74 13.29 1.06
N ASP A 30 0.55 13.99 2.18
CA ASP A 30 1.65 14.46 3.01
C ASP A 30 2.44 13.27 3.59
N TYR A 31 1.73 12.27 4.11
CA TYR A 31 2.38 11.11 4.71
C TYR A 31 3.06 10.21 3.67
N ILE A 32 2.51 10.12 2.46
CA ILE A 32 3.16 9.43 1.36
C ILE A 32 4.48 10.10 1.00
N THR A 33 4.51 11.43 0.98
CA THR A 33 5.73 12.21 0.71
C THR A 33 6.79 11.92 1.77
N GLU A 34 6.41 11.91 3.05
CA GLU A 34 7.32 11.53 4.16
C GLU A 34 7.87 10.11 3.98
N VAL A 35 6.99 9.14 3.69
CA VAL A 35 7.35 7.73 3.58
C VAL A 35 8.24 7.45 2.37
N GLN A 36 7.98 8.12 1.24
CA GLN A 36 8.83 8.04 0.05
C GLN A 36 10.19 8.69 0.28
N ALA A 37 10.26 9.83 0.99
CA ALA A 37 11.53 10.44 1.37
C ALA A 37 12.34 9.55 2.32
N LYS A 38 11.67 8.87 3.26
CA LYS A 38 12.30 8.00 4.26
C LYS A 38 12.84 6.69 3.67
N TYR A 39 12.09 6.04 2.78
CA TYR A 39 12.40 4.69 2.31
C TYR A 39 12.83 4.59 0.85
N GLY A 40 12.73 5.70 0.11
CA GLY A 40 13.01 5.76 -1.31
C GLY A 40 11.84 5.24 -2.16
N ARG A 41 11.83 5.74 -3.41
CA ARG A 41 10.81 5.42 -4.41
C ARG A 41 10.79 3.94 -4.77
N ASP A 42 11.94 3.29 -4.88
CA ASP A 42 12.03 1.89 -5.30
C ASP A 42 11.37 0.95 -4.30
N LYS A 43 11.59 1.18 -3.00
CA LYS A 43 10.94 0.40 -1.94
C LYS A 43 9.44 0.64 -1.91
N PHE A 44 9.01 1.88 -2.13
CA PHE A 44 7.60 2.22 -2.26
C PHE A 44 6.94 1.46 -3.43
N ILE A 45 7.56 1.51 -4.63
CA ILE A 45 7.05 0.81 -5.82
C ILE A 45 7.05 -0.70 -5.61
N LYS A 46 8.07 -1.25 -4.95
CA LYS A 46 8.12 -2.67 -4.60
C LYS A 46 6.89 -3.05 -3.75
N VAL A 47 6.65 -2.35 -2.64
CA VAL A 47 5.48 -2.62 -1.79
C VAL A 47 4.17 -2.44 -2.55
N LEU A 48 4.03 -1.35 -3.32
CA LEU A 48 2.83 -1.08 -4.13
C LEU A 48 2.52 -2.22 -5.13
N THR A 49 3.55 -2.84 -5.69
CA THR A 49 3.39 -3.85 -6.75
C THR A 49 3.29 -5.28 -6.23
N THR A 50 3.93 -5.61 -5.10
CA THR A 50 3.99 -7.00 -4.60
C THR A 50 3.05 -7.27 -3.42
N ASN A 51 2.65 -6.27 -2.66
CA ASN A 51 1.87 -6.47 -1.45
C ASN A 51 0.39 -6.77 -1.76
N LYS A 52 -0.12 -7.91 -1.28
CA LYS A 52 -1.50 -8.35 -1.48
C LYS A 52 -2.51 -7.70 -0.53
N ASN A 53 -2.08 -7.10 0.57
CA ASN A 53 -2.97 -6.50 1.57
C ASN A 53 -3.45 -5.09 1.21
N LEU A 54 -2.96 -4.54 0.10
CA LEU A 54 -3.41 -3.25 -0.40
C LEU A 54 -4.83 -3.32 -0.97
N SER A 55 -5.57 -2.22 -0.83
CA SER A 55 -6.88 -2.09 -1.44
C SER A 55 -6.75 -1.86 -2.96
N LYS A 56 -7.64 -2.46 -3.76
CA LYS A 56 -7.69 -2.25 -5.22
C LYS A 56 -7.80 -0.77 -5.59
N ARG A 57 -8.55 0.01 -4.80
CA ARG A 57 -8.74 1.45 -5.02
C ARG A 57 -7.43 2.22 -4.83
N ALA A 58 -6.72 1.98 -3.73
CA ALA A 58 -5.44 2.65 -3.48
C ALA A 58 -4.41 2.28 -4.54
N VAL A 59 -4.26 0.98 -4.84
CA VAL A 59 -3.32 0.52 -5.87
C VAL A 59 -3.62 1.16 -7.22
N ASN A 60 -4.88 1.18 -7.65
CA ASN A 60 -5.29 1.82 -8.90
C ASN A 60 -4.91 3.29 -8.96
N TYR A 61 -5.17 4.04 -7.87
CA TYR A 61 -4.84 5.46 -7.80
C TYR A 61 -3.32 5.70 -7.91
N TRP A 62 -2.51 4.98 -7.13
CA TRP A 62 -1.07 5.18 -7.12
C TRP A 62 -0.40 4.69 -8.41
N CYS A 63 -0.91 3.60 -9.00
CA CYS A 63 -0.46 3.17 -10.32
C CYS A 63 -0.74 4.24 -11.38
N LEU A 64 -1.92 4.85 -11.38
CA LEU A 64 -2.26 5.95 -12.28
C LEU A 64 -1.30 7.13 -12.11
N LEU A 65 -1.10 7.58 -10.86
CA LEU A 65 -0.24 8.72 -10.57
C LEU A 65 1.24 8.48 -10.96
N LEU A 66 1.72 7.24 -10.83
CA LEU A 66 3.11 6.87 -11.10
C LEU A 66 3.34 6.38 -12.54
N GLY A 67 2.31 6.31 -13.38
CA GLY A 67 2.42 5.78 -14.75
C GLY A 67 2.73 4.27 -14.79
N LEU A 68 2.26 3.53 -13.79
CA LEU A 68 2.45 2.08 -13.68
C LEU A 68 1.22 1.31 -14.17
N ASP A 69 1.45 0.16 -14.79
CA ASP A 69 0.38 -0.77 -15.17
C ASP A 69 -0.12 -1.52 -13.92
N ARG A 70 -1.35 -1.20 -13.50
CA ARG A 70 -1.99 -1.81 -12.33
C ARG A 70 -2.19 -3.32 -12.48
N GLU A 71 -2.35 -3.84 -13.70
CA GLU A 71 -2.60 -5.26 -13.96
C GLU A 71 -1.35 -6.11 -13.65
N LYS A 72 -0.17 -5.47 -13.55
CA LYS A 72 1.06 -6.12 -13.11
C LYS A 72 1.17 -6.28 -11.59
N THR A 73 0.32 -5.61 -10.81
CA THR A 73 0.37 -5.66 -9.34
C THR A 73 -0.26 -6.94 -8.79
N ALA A 74 0.22 -7.40 -7.62
CA ALA A 74 -0.27 -8.61 -6.98
C ALA A 74 -1.77 -8.57 -6.67
N VAL A 75 -2.30 -7.40 -6.33
CA VAL A 75 -3.71 -7.19 -5.98
C VAL A 75 -4.65 -7.39 -7.18
N PHE A 76 -4.22 -7.03 -8.39
CA PHE A 76 -5.01 -7.20 -9.61
C PHE A 76 -4.78 -8.56 -10.28
N LYS A 77 -3.60 -9.17 -10.09
CA LYS A 77 -3.33 -10.56 -10.50
C LYS A 77 -4.17 -11.58 -9.74
N ASP A 78 -4.50 -11.31 -8.48
CA ASP A 78 -5.29 -12.22 -7.66
C ASP A 78 -6.79 -12.14 -8.00
N LYS A 79 -7.22 -13.03 -8.90
CA LYS A 79 -8.62 -13.18 -9.31
C LYS A 79 -9.48 -13.89 -8.27
N SER A 80 -8.90 -14.47 -7.21
CA SER A 80 -9.64 -15.20 -6.18
C SER A 80 -10.33 -14.28 -5.17
N ARG A 81 -9.87 -13.03 -5.07
CA ARG A 81 -10.48 -11.96 -4.24
C ARG A 81 -11.73 -11.33 -4.86
N VAL A 82 -12.59 -12.15 -5.46
CA VAL A 82 -13.97 -11.74 -5.72
C VAL A 82 -14.72 -11.96 -4.42
N TRP A 83 -15.05 -10.87 -3.74
CA TRP A 83 -15.93 -10.92 -2.58
C TRP A 83 -17.32 -11.35 -3.07
N PHE A 84 -17.76 -12.52 -2.65
CA PHE A 84 -19.13 -12.99 -2.86
C PHE A 84 -19.92 -12.76 -1.56
N PRO A 85 -20.97 -11.92 -1.57
CA PRO A 85 -21.79 -11.68 -0.39
C PRO A 85 -22.62 -12.88 0.06
N PHE A 86 -22.75 -13.90 -0.79
CA PHE A 86 -23.60 -15.06 -0.55
C PHE A 86 -22.84 -16.32 -0.95
N LYS A 87 -22.60 -17.19 0.03
CA LYS A 87 -22.17 -18.58 -0.16
C LYS A 87 -23.32 -19.47 0.27
#